data_AF-A0A561WB30-F1
#
_entry.id   AF-A0A561WB30-F1
#
_cell.length_a   1.000
_cell.length_b   1.000
_cell.length_c   1.000
_cell.angle_alpha   90.00
_cell.angle_beta   90.00
_cell.angle_gamma   90.00
#
_symmetry.space_group_name_H-M   'P 1'
#
loop_
_entity.id
_entity.type
_entity.pdbx_description
1 polymer ?
#
loop_
_entity_poly.entity_id
_entity_poly.type
_entity_poly.pdbx_seq_one_letter_code
_entity_poly.pdbx_strand_id
1 'polypeptide(L)'
;MTWLEFALLHTEAPTTVRVAARHGSRYAEPTEIGPCVVNRNVVFCPPDIDVPPGSLVTLPTGRTTRVRAACHLDAHGYRLPGHLQLDLE
;
A
#
# COMPACT_ATOMS: atom_id res chain seq x y z
N MET A 1 10.10 15.84 -3.12
CA MET A 1 9.74 15.10 -1.90
C MET A 1 9.81 13.62 -2.23
N THR A 2 10.56 12.85 -1.45
CA THR A 2 10.63 11.39 -1.59
C THR A 2 9.40 10.73 -0.95
N TRP A 3 9.17 9.46 -1.25
CA TRP A 3 8.12 8.68 -0.59
C TRP A 3 8.32 8.61 0.93
N LEU A 4 9.55 8.38 1.40
CA LEU A 4 9.88 8.32 2.82
C LEU A 4 9.58 9.64 3.54
N GLU A 5 9.98 10.77 2.96
CA GLU A 5 9.67 12.10 3.50
C GLU A 5 8.15 12.33 3.58
N PHE A 6 7.42 11.97 2.53
CA PHE A 6 5.96 12.09 2.51
C PHE A 6 5.31 11.26 3.60
N ALA A 7 5.70 10.00 3.75
CA ALA A 7 5.16 9.11 4.76
C ALA A 7 5.40 9.69 6.17
N LEU A 8 6.63 10.11 6.49
CA LEU A 8 6.96 10.68 7.80
C LEU A 8 6.18 11.97 8.13
N LEU A 9 5.73 12.73 7.13
CA LEU A 9 4.90 13.92 7.32
C LEU A 9 3.40 13.61 7.56
N HIS A 10 2.93 12.43 7.12
CA HIS A 10 1.49 12.11 7.08
C HIS A 10 1.10 10.91 7.94
N THR A 11 2.05 10.29 8.63
CA THR A 11 1.79 9.28 9.65
C THR A 11 2.56 9.59 10.93
N GLU A 12 1.93 9.37 12.09
CA GLU A 12 2.58 9.52 13.39
C GLU A 12 3.70 8.48 13.58
N ALA A 13 3.59 7.33 12.91
CA ALA A 13 4.61 6.29 12.86
C ALA A 13 4.65 5.60 11.49
N PRO A 14 5.84 5.27 10.94
CA PRO A 14 5.97 4.45 9.73
C PRO A 14 5.10 3.20 9.81
N THR A 15 4.10 3.09 8.94
CA THR A 15 3.19 1.93 8.95
C THR A 15 3.68 0.88 7.98
N THR A 16 3.87 -0.36 8.45
CA THR A 16 4.14 -1.51 7.59
C THR A 16 2.88 -2.35 7.47
N VAL A 17 2.48 -2.69 6.24
CA VAL A 17 1.40 -3.63 5.96
C VAL A 17 1.98 -4.96 5.48
N ARG A 18 1.28 -6.06 5.73
CA ARG A 18 1.66 -7.37 5.16
C ARG A 18 0.75 -7.68 3.99
N VAL A 19 1.34 -8.03 2.85
CA VAL A 19 0.60 -8.33 1.62
C VAL A 19 0.88 -9.73 1.15
N ALA A 20 -0.18 -10.52 0.99
CA ALA A 20 -0.14 -11.80 0.30
C ALA A 20 -0.63 -11.58 -1.13
N ALA A 21 0.31 -11.43 -2.07
CA ALA A 21 0.01 -11.13 -3.47
C ALA A 21 -0.77 -12.28 -4.12
N ARG A 22 -1.83 -11.94 -4.87
CA ARG A 22 -2.65 -12.93 -5.56
C ARG A 22 -1.99 -13.37 -6.86
N HIS A 23 -1.81 -14.68 -7.01
CA HIS A 23 -1.35 -15.34 -8.24
C HIS A 23 -2.39 -16.38 -8.68
N GLY A 24 -3.35 -15.94 -9.52
CA GLY A 24 -4.47 -16.78 -9.94
C GLY A 24 -5.39 -17.16 -8.77
N SER A 25 -5.39 -18.44 -8.39
CA SER A 25 -6.16 -19.00 -7.27
C SER A 25 -5.37 -19.13 -5.96
N ARG A 26 -4.08 -18.77 -5.96
CA ARG A 26 -3.18 -18.88 -4.79
C ARG A 26 -2.74 -17.50 -4.32
N TYR A 27 -2.24 -17.45 -3.09
CA TYR A 27 -1.55 -16.29 -2.53
C TYR A 27 -0.08 -16.62 -2.31
N ALA A 28 0.80 -15.66 -2.58
CA ALA A 28 2.20 -15.74 -2.21
C ALA A 28 2.37 -15.66 -0.67
N GLU A 29 3.58 -15.95 -0.19
CA GLU A 29 3.91 -15.70 1.20
C GLU A 29 3.77 -14.20 1.54
N PRO A 30 3.19 -13.84 2.70
CA PRO A 30 2.99 -12.44 3.05
C PRO A 30 4.31 -11.68 3.16
N THR A 31 4.46 -10.63 2.36
CA THR A 31 5.63 -9.75 2.37
C THR A 31 5.30 -8.43 3.07
N GLU A 32 6.25 -7.89 3.81
CA GLU A 32 6.11 -6.58 4.47
C GLU A 32 6.38 -5.44 3.49
N ILE A 33 5.47 -4.46 3.47
CA ILE A 33 5.57 -3.27 2.64
C ILE A 33 5.44 -2.05 3.54
N GLY A 34 6.42 -1.15 3.49
CA GLY A 34 6.44 0.07 4.27
C GLY A 34 7.58 1.00 3.86
N PRO A 35 7.53 2.28 4.28
CA PRO A 35 6.45 2.88 5.07
C PRO A 35 5.21 3.15 4.20
N CYS A 36 4.03 2.90 4.73
CA CYS A 36 2.75 3.16 4.09
C CYS A 36 1.97 4.24 4.84
N VAL A 37 0.99 4.85 4.18
CA VAL A 37 0.01 5.74 4.80
C VAL A 37 -1.36 5.10 4.65
N VAL A 38 -2.04 4.80 5.75
CA VAL A 38 -3.35 4.15 5.77
C VAL A 38 -4.43 5.19 6.04
N ASN A 39 -5.39 5.31 5.12
CA ASN A 39 -6.53 6.22 5.24
C ASN A 39 -7.84 5.48 4.95
N ARG A 40 -8.58 5.09 6.00
CA ARG A 40 -9.84 4.33 5.92
C ARG A 40 -9.69 3.01 5.15
N ASN A 41 -10.06 3.04 3.87
CA ASN A 41 -10.02 1.91 2.95
C ASN A 41 -9.00 2.13 1.83
N VAL A 42 -8.10 3.09 1.98
CA VAL A 42 -7.03 3.37 1.01
C VAL A 42 -5.69 3.22 1.71
N VAL A 43 -4.77 2.51 1.07
CA VAL A 43 -3.37 2.40 1.52
C VAL A 43 -2.49 2.97 0.43
N PHE A 44 -1.68 3.96 0.81
CA PHE A 44 -0.65 4.50 -0.06
C PHE A 44 0.67 3.84 0.30
N CYS A 45 1.31 3.22 -0.69
CA CYS A 45 2.51 2.40 -0.58
C CYS A 45 3.66 2.97 -1.42
N PRO A 46 4.91 2.59 -1.14
CA PRO A 46 6.04 2.92 -2.01
C PRO A 46 5.77 2.50 -3.48
N PRO A 47 6.28 3.25 -4.47
CA PRO A 47 5.99 2.99 -5.88
C PRO A 47 6.63 1.72 -6.45
N ASP A 48 7.67 1.19 -5.80
CA ASP A 48 8.50 0.08 -6.31
C ASP A 48 7.90 -1.32 -6.03
N ILE A 49 6.65 -1.36 -5.59
CA ILE A 49 5.96 -2.58 -5.19
C ILE A 49 4.77 -2.79 -6.12
N ASP A 50 4.54 -4.04 -6.54
CA ASP A 50 3.34 -4.41 -7.28
C ASP A 50 2.43 -5.27 -6.40
N VAL A 51 1.15 -4.89 -6.34
CA VAL A 51 0.12 -5.62 -5.58
C VAL A 51 -1.11 -5.76 -6.47
N PRO A 52 -1.34 -6.95 -7.06
CA PRO A 52 -2.45 -7.12 -7.97
C PRO A 52 -3.79 -7.06 -7.22
N PRO A 53 -4.88 -6.61 -7.88
CA PRO A 53 -6.23 -6.72 -7.33
C PRO A 53 -6.57 -8.14 -6.89
N GLY A 54 -7.31 -8.24 -5.79
CA GLY A 54 -7.65 -9.50 -5.15
C GLY A 54 -6.60 -10.02 -4.16
N SER A 55 -5.44 -9.37 -4.03
CA SER A 55 -4.46 -9.67 -2.99
C SER A 55 -5.03 -9.41 -1.59
N LEU A 56 -4.44 -10.04 -0.57
CA LEU A 56 -4.82 -9.82 0.82
C LEU A 56 -3.84 -8.85 1.49
N VAL A 57 -4.37 -7.87 2.21
CA VAL A 57 -3.61 -6.89 2.98
C VAL A 57 -3.98 -7.03 4.45
N THR A 58 -3.00 -7.30 5.30
CA THR A 58 -3.13 -7.23 6.74
C THR A 58 -2.59 -5.89 7.23
N LEU A 59 -3.48 -5.09 7.81
CA LEU A 59 -3.16 -3.79 8.41
C LEU A 59 -2.48 -3.97 9.79
N PRO A 60 -1.79 -2.94 10.31
CA PRO A 60 -1.16 -3.01 11.64
C PRO A 60 -2.14 -3.29 12.78
N THR A 61 -3.43 -2.99 12.57
CA THR A 61 -4.51 -3.32 13.50
C THR A 61 -4.80 -4.83 13.59
N GLY A 62 -4.15 -5.65 12.77
CA GLY A 62 -4.40 -7.09 12.64
C GLY A 62 -5.57 -7.42 11.69
N ARG A 63 -6.30 -6.42 11.19
CA ARG A 63 -7.38 -6.61 10.23
C ARG A 63 -6.81 -7.00 8.87
N THR A 64 -7.26 -8.14 8.34
CA THR A 64 -7.01 -8.54 6.95
C THR A 64 -8.20 -8.22 6.07
N THR A 65 -7.98 -7.54 4.95
CA THR A 65 -8.99 -7.24 3.92
C THR A 65 -8.39 -7.45 2.53
N ARG A 66 -9.21 -7.42 1.49
CA ARG A 66 -8.80 -7.65 0.11
C ARG A 66 -8.58 -6.34 -0.63
N VAL A 67 -7.61 -6.33 -1.53
CA VAL A 67 -7.40 -5.25 -2.50
C VAL A 67 -8.52 -5.32 -3.55
N ARG A 68 -9.35 -4.29 -3.61
CA ARG A 68 -10.34 -4.10 -4.66
C ARG A 68 -9.70 -3.59 -5.94
N ALA A 69 -8.83 -2.59 -5.83
CA ALA A 69 -8.12 -1.98 -6.95
C ALA A 69 -6.72 -1.52 -6.53
N ALA A 70 -5.79 -1.50 -7.48
CA ALA A 70 -4.42 -1.05 -7.31
C ALA A 70 -4.05 -0.13 -8.48
N CYS A 71 -3.43 1.02 -8.19
CA CYS A 71 -3.04 2.00 -9.20
C CYS A 71 -1.69 2.62 -8.86
N HIS A 72 -0.75 2.56 -9.80
CA HIS A 72 0.49 3.35 -9.72
C HIS A 72 0.18 4.77 -10.18
N LEU A 73 0.43 5.73 -9.31
CA LEU A 73 0.26 7.15 -9.58
C LEU A 73 1.63 7.81 -9.60
N ASP A 74 1.96 8.48 -10.69
CA ASP A 74 3.18 9.29 -10.76
C ASP A 74 2.98 10.64 -10.06
N ALA A 75 4.09 11.25 -9.65
CA ALA A 75 4.05 12.55 -8.98
C ALA A 75 3.41 13.66 -9.83
N HIS A 76 3.49 13.57 -11.17
CA HIS A 76 2.94 14.52 -12.16
C HIS A 76 3.01 16.02 -11.78
N GLY A 77 4.03 16.46 -11.04
CA GLY A 77 4.18 17.85 -10.57
C GLY A 77 3.26 18.26 -9.40
N TYR A 78 2.48 17.34 -8.83
CA TYR A 78 1.72 17.55 -7.61
C TYR A 78 2.61 17.44 -6.36
N ARG A 79 2.06 17.87 -5.21
CA ARG A 79 2.73 17.72 -3.90
C ARG A 79 2.81 16.28 -3.41
N LEU A 80 2.25 15.31 -4.14
CA LEU A 80 2.26 13.91 -3.77
C LEU A 80 3.35 13.19 -4.60
N PRO A 81 4.30 12.47 -3.97
CA PRO A 81 5.28 11.69 -4.72
C PRO A 81 4.62 10.53 -5.48
N GLY A 82 5.35 9.96 -6.44
CA GLY A 82 4.92 8.74 -7.09
C GLY A 82 4.72 7.62 -6.07
N HIS A 83 3.62 6.88 -6.18
CA HIS A 83 3.23 5.89 -5.18
C HIS A 83 2.24 4.87 -5.75
N LEU A 84 2.08 3.76 -5.04
CA LEU A 84 1.03 2.79 -5.29
C LEU A 84 -0.15 3.10 -4.38
N GLN A 85 -1.35 3.29 -4.95
CA GLN A 85 -2.60 3.38 -4.21
C GLN A 85 -3.32 2.02 -4.24
N LEU A 86 -3.68 1.51 -3.07
CA LEU A 86 -4.50 0.32 -2.90
C LEU A 86 -5.85 0.70 -2.31
N ASP A 87 -6.92 0.45 -3.05
CA ASP A 87 -8.29 0.55 -2.54
C ASP A 87 -8.71 -0.80 -1.97
N LEU A 88 -9.16 -0.81 -0.73
CA LEU A 88 -9.55 -1.98 0.05
C LEU A 88 -11.07 -2.15 0.11
N GLU A 89 -11.52 -3.40 0.30
CA GLU A 89 -12.92 -3.74 0.64
C GLU A 89 -13.31 -3.21 2.03
#